data_AF-A0A382W9E0-F1
#
_entry.id   AF-A0A382W9E0-F1
#
_cell.length_a   1.000
_cell.length_b   1.000
_cell.length_c   1.000
_cell.angle_alpha   90.00
_cell.angle_beta   90.00
_cell.angle_gamma   90.00
#
_symmetry.space_group_name_H-M   'P 1'
#
loop_
_entity.id
_entity.type
_entity.pdbx_description
1 polymer ?
#
loop_
_entity_poly.entity_id
_entity_poly.type
_entity_poly.pdbx_seq_one_letter_code
_entity_poly.pdbx_strand_id
1 'polypeptide(L)' 'EILSMRQLKLTNKPLVLINTGGFYDKLNETFSLMIEQKFAKENIRNMFAITPNPKSALEYIFNYATP' A
#
# COMPACT_ATOMS: atom_id res chain seq x y z
N GLU A 1 10.05 -4.95 -2.73
CA GLU A 1 9.90 -5.84 -3.91
C GLU A 1 8.47 -5.94 -4.42
N ILE A 2 7.49 -6.44 -3.65
CA ILE A 2 6.10 -6.64 -4.12
C ILE A 2 5.44 -5.36 -4.66
N LEU A 3 5.66 -4.21 -4.00
CA LEU A 3 5.16 -2.91 -4.50
C LEU A 3 5.70 -2.58 -5.90
N SER A 4 6.99 -2.82 -6.15
CA SER A 4 7.62 -2.63 -7.46
C SER A 4 7.07 -3.60 -8.50
N MET A 5 6.82 -4.86 -8.12
CA MET A 5 6.16 -5.84 -9.01
C MET A 5 4.75 -5.36 -9.40
N ARG A 6 4.00 -4.76 -8.48
CA ARG A 6 2.69 -4.14 -8.78
C ARG A 6 2.82 -2.93 -9.70
N GLN A 7 3.82 -2.06 -9.49
CA GLN A 7 4.11 -0.94 -10.40
C GLN A 7 4.40 -1.41 -11.83
N LEU A 8 5.14 -2.52 -11.97
CA LEU A 8 5.49 -3.14 -13.25
C LEU A 8 4.40 -4.07 -13.81
N LYS A 9 3.24 -4.18 -13.12
CA LYS A 9 2.12 -5.06 -13.50
C LYS A 9 2.51 -6.56 -13.61
N LEU A 10 3.50 -6.98 -12.85
CA LEU A 10 3.94 -8.39 -12.76
C LEU A 10 3.08 -9.22 -11.81
N THR A 11 2.25 -8.57 -10.98
CA THR A 11 1.30 -9.24 -10.09
C THR A 11 0.07 -8.37 -9.85
N ASN A 12 -1.08 -9.04 -9.74
CA ASN A 12 -2.37 -8.41 -9.42
C ASN A 12 -2.84 -8.73 -8.00
N LYS A 13 -2.03 -9.43 -7.18
CA LYS A 13 -2.40 -9.80 -5.81
C LYS A 13 -2.49 -8.56 -4.89
N PRO A 14 -3.49 -8.45 -4.00
CA PRO A 14 -3.58 -7.34 -3.03
C PRO A 14 -2.30 -7.24 -2.20
N LEU A 15 -1.88 -6.00 -1.92
CA LEU A 15 -0.80 -5.70 -0.99
C LEU A 15 -1.39 -4.90 0.17
N VAL A 16 -1.21 -5.38 1.40
CA VAL A 16 -1.70 -4.70 2.60
C VAL A 16 -0.61 -4.72 3.68
N LEU A 17 -0.44 -3.58 4.35
CA LEU A 17 0.42 -3.40 5.51
C LEU A 17 -0.45 -3.30 6.76
N ILE A 18 -0.14 -4.08 7.79
CA ILE A 18 -0.83 -4.01 9.09
C ILE A 18 -0.03 -3.07 9.99
N ASN A 19 -0.56 -1.88 10.21
CA ASN A 19 0.02 -0.81 11.00
C ASN A 19 -0.28 -0.94 12.50
N THR A 20 0.26 -2.01 13.10
CA THR A 20 0.13 -2.24 14.53
C THR A 20 0.91 -1.18 15.31
N GLY A 21 0.21 -0.42 16.15
CA GLY A 21 0.84 0.58 17.03
C GLY A 21 1.57 1.71 16.29
N GLY A 22 1.19 2.03 15.05
CA GLY A 22 1.79 3.11 14.27
C GLY A 22 3.16 2.79 13.65
N PHE A 23 3.58 1.52 13.63
CA PHE A 23 4.87 1.10 13.08
C PHE A 23 5.14 1.62 11.65
N TYR A 24 4.12 1.67 10.80
CA TYR A 24 4.21 2.11 9.41
C TYR A 24 3.85 3.59 9.18
N ASP A 25 3.62 4.39 10.23
CA ASP A 25 3.27 5.81 10.07
C ASP A 25 4.37 6.58 9.32
N LYS A 26 5.62 6.41 9.75
CA LYS A 26 6.79 7.03 9.09
C LYS A 26 6.98 6.55 7.65
N LEU A 27 6.61 5.30 7.35
CA LEU A 27 6.66 4.80 5.98
C LEU A 27 5.59 5.48 5.11
N ASN A 28 4.39 5.66 5.64
CA ASN A 28 3.33 6.39 4.95
C ASN A 28 3.70 7.87 4.71
N GLU A 29 4.34 8.51 5.70
CA GLU A 29 4.90 9.86 5.56
C GLU A 29 5.99 9.92 4.49
N THR A 30 6.87 8.91 4.43
CA THR A 30 7.91 8.81 3.39
C THR A 30 7.28 8.77 2.00
N PHE A 31 6.19 8.02 1.80
CA PHE A 31 5.48 8.03 0.52
C PHE A 31 4.88 9.39 0.21
N SER A 32 4.31 10.10 1.19
CA SER A 32 3.83 11.48 1.01
C SER A 32 4.96 12.40 0.52
N LEU A 33 6.12 12.34 1.17
CA LEU A 33 7.29 13.14 0.79
C LEU A 33 7.78 12.78 -0.62
N MET A 34 7.82 11.49 -0.96
CA MET A 34 8.21 11.05 -2.30
C MET A 34 7.29 11.60 -3.39
N ILE A 35 5.98 11.69 -3.11
CA ILE A 35 5.02 12.25 -4.07
C ILE A 35 5.20 13.76 -4.18
N GLU A 36 5.30 14.46 -3.05
CA GLU A 36 5.54 15.91 -3.00
C GLU A 36 6.80 16.30 -3.78
N GLN A 37 7.89 15.55 -3.60
CA GLN A 37 9.18 15.75 -4.25
C GLN A 37 9.26 15.12 -5.66
N LYS A 38 8.13 14.64 -6.21
CA LYS A 38 8.01 14.08 -7.57
C LYS A 38 8.85 12.83 -7.85
N PHE A 39 9.29 12.12 -6.82
CA PHE A 39 9.91 10.79 -6.95
C PHE A 39 8.87 9.67 -7.13
N ALA A 40 7.62 9.90 -6.74
CA ALA A 40 6.51 9.00 -6.96
C ALA A 40 5.27 9.75 -7.48
N LYS A 41 4.37 9.02 -8.14
CA LYS A 41 3.05 9.53 -8.53
C LYS A 41 2.04 9.22 -7.43
N GLU A 42 1.00 10.05 -7.30
CA GLU A 42 -0.10 9.84 -6.33
C GLU A 42 -0.73 8.44 -6.41
N ASN A 43 -0.77 7.85 -7.60
CA ASN A 43 -1.33 6.52 -7.82
C ASN A 43 -0.57 5.38 -7.11
N ILE A 44 0.62 5.63 -6.54
CA ILE A 44 1.32 4.66 -5.70
C ILE A 44 0.48 4.25 -4.48
N ARG A 45 -0.37 5.15 -3.97
CA ARG A 45 -1.29 4.88 -2.86
C ARG A 45 -2.38 3.86 -3.21
N ASN A 46 -2.67 3.68 -4.50
CA ASN A 46 -3.64 2.69 -4.97
C ASN A 46 -3.01 1.30 -5.11
N MET A 47 -1.70 1.17 -4.89
CA MET A 47 -0.98 -0.10 -5.05
C MET A 47 -0.89 -0.90 -3.76
N PHE A 48 -1.28 -0.34 -2.62
CA PHE A 48 -1.32 -1.02 -1.33
C PHE A 48 -2.36 -0.39 -0.41
N ALA A 49 -2.79 -1.12 0.61
CA ALA A 49 -3.56 -0.58 1.73
C ALA A 49 -2.71 -0.57 3.01
N ILE A 50 -2.99 0.37 3.90
CA ILE A 50 -2.49 0.36 5.28
C ILE A 50 -3.71 0.21 6.19
N THR A 51 -3.68 -0.79 7.08
CA THR A 51 -4.81 -1.11 7.95
C THR A 51 -4.34 -1.25 9.39
N PRO A 52 -5.15 -0.92 10.41
CA PRO A 52 -4.70 -0.92 11.80
C PRO A 52 -4.61 -2.30 12.44
N ASN A 53 -5.24 -3.33 11.85
CA ASN A 53 -5.34 -4.65 12.45
C ASN A 53 -5.54 -5.77 11.40
N PRO A 54 -5.32 -7.05 11.78
CA PRO A 54 -5.47 -8.18 10.86
C PRO A 54 -6.88 -8.35 10.27
N LYS A 55 -7.93 -8.03 11.03
CA LYS A 55 -9.32 -8.17 10.55
C LYS A 55 -9.57 -7.25 9.36
N SER A 56 -9.23 -5.97 9.46
CA SER A 56 -9.35 -5.01 8.36
C SER A 56 -8.46 -5.36 7.16
N ALA A 57 -7.29 -5.97 7.40
CA ALA A 57 -6.44 -6.47 6.31
C ALA A 57 -7.09 -7.63 5.55
N LEU A 58 -7.71 -8.57 6.26
CA LEU A 58 -8.45 -9.68 5.64
C LEU A 58 -9.67 -9.19 4.88
N GLU A 59 -10.43 -8.25 5.45
CA GLU A 59 -11.56 -7.60 4.77
C GLU A 59 -11.11 -6.94 3.47
N TYR A 60 -9.97 -6.24 3.47
CA TYR A 60 -9.40 -5.67 2.25
C TYR A 60 -9.02 -6.76 1.23
N ILE A 61 -8.36 -7.84 1.65
CA ILE A 61 -7.95 -8.93 0.76
C ILE A 61 -9.16 -9.63 0.13
N PHE A 62 -10.20 -9.94 0.91
CA PHE A 62 -11.39 -10.66 0.42
C PHE A 62 -12.27 -9.81 -0.48
N ASN A 63 -12.31 -8.49 -0.26
CA ASN A 63 -13.06 -7.56 -1.11
C ASN A 63 -12.20 -6.98 -2.25
N TYR A 64 -10.97 -7.46 -2.43
CA TYR A 64 -10.07 -6.94 -3.44
C TYR A 64 -10.51 -7.37 -4.84
N ALA A 65 -11.23 -6.49 -5.53
CA ALA A 65 -11.44 -6.58 -6.96
C ALA A 65 -10.26 -5.89 -7.68
N THR A 66 -9.66 -6.59 -8.64
CA THR A 66 -8.70 -5.96 -9.56
C THR A 66 -9.40 -4.83 -10.31
N PRO A 67 -8.85 -3.59 -10.32
CA PRO A 67 -9.28 -2.58 -11.26
C PRO A 67 -8.91 -2.94 -12.70
#